data_AF-A0AAD7PBE2-F1
#
_entry.id   AF-A0AAD7PBE2-F1
#
_cell.length_a   1.000
_cell.length_b   1.000
_cell.length_c   1.000
_cell.angle_alpha   90.00
_cell.angle_beta   90.00
_cell.angle_gamma   90.00
#
_symmetry.space_group_name_H-M   'P 1'
#
loop_
_entity.id
_entity.type
_entity.pdbx_description
1 polymer ?
#
loop_
_entity_poly.entity_id
_entity_poly.type
_entity_poly.pdbx_seq_one_letter_code
_entity_poly.pdbx_strand_id
1 'polypeptide(L)'
;MAHAPLRNLLYFISKRFLATSSPSEVTLSTSKKLGPHKKYPQKPESVLKFLKSYGFNDTHIARMIARQPQVLKLGVDKILKPKIEFLVENGIVGDHLPQLLSTNPRSSWILGIDLKNVMQPNIDLLTKEGVPIKFIVKLTMGQPRAVMVKVDKMMEAIETAKKLGLEPATPRFVQGKKIRAAMDFYLNTMNLKPETVISYPAFLTYGVDTRLRPR
;
A
#
# COMPACT_ATOMS: atom_id res chain seq x y z
N MET A 1 -30.74 1.49 18.92
CA MET A 1 -29.49 0.93 19.46
C MET A 1 -28.70 0.33 18.31
N ALA A 2 -27.57 0.93 17.92
CA ALA A 2 -26.80 0.49 16.76
C ALA A 2 -25.99 -0.77 17.10
N HIS A 3 -26.41 -1.92 16.57
CA HIS A 3 -25.62 -3.16 16.63
C HIS A 3 -24.35 -2.97 15.79
N ALA A 4 -23.21 -2.80 16.46
CA ALA A 4 -21.91 -2.90 15.80
C ALA A 4 -21.73 -4.35 15.32
N PRO A 5 -21.38 -4.59 14.04
CA PRO A 5 -21.25 -5.95 13.53
C PRO A 5 -20.13 -6.70 14.25
N LEU A 6 -20.40 -7.95 14.67
CA LEU A 6 -19.49 -8.85 15.42
C LEU A 6 -18.06 -8.95 14.85
N ARG A 7 -17.89 -8.71 13.54
CA ARG A 7 -16.58 -8.61 12.87
C ARG A 7 -15.69 -7.48 13.42
N ASN A 8 -16.30 -6.35 13.81
CA ASN A 8 -15.59 -5.25 14.44
C ASN A 8 -15.25 -5.59 15.89
N LEU A 9 -16.11 -6.32 16.60
CA LEU A 9 -15.87 -6.70 18.00
C LEU A 9 -14.69 -7.67 18.13
N LEU A 10 -14.60 -8.70 17.28
CA LEU A 10 -13.42 -9.58 17.21
C LEU A 10 -12.14 -8.83 16.80
N TYR A 11 -12.25 -7.88 15.87
CA TYR A 11 -11.15 -6.99 15.51
C TYR A 11 -10.70 -6.13 16.69
N PHE A 12 -11.62 -5.54 17.46
CA PHE A 12 -11.31 -4.72 18.63
C PHE A 12 -10.77 -5.54 19.81
N ILE A 13 -11.33 -6.73 20.06
CA ILE A 13 -10.85 -7.66 21.10
C ILE A 13 -9.44 -8.15 20.74
N SER A 14 -9.22 -8.58 19.49
CA SER A 14 -7.89 -8.94 18.99
C SER A 14 -6.92 -7.76 19.10
N LYS A 15 -7.33 -6.56 18.66
CA LYS A 15 -6.49 -5.35 18.69
C LYS A 15 -6.14 -4.90 20.11
N ARG A 16 -7.03 -5.10 21.08
CA ARG A 16 -6.82 -4.75 22.50
C ARG A 16 -5.97 -5.80 23.22
N PHE A 17 -6.15 -7.08 22.90
CA PHE A 17 -5.34 -8.20 23.43
C PHE A 17 -3.91 -8.21 22.88
N LEU A 18 -3.73 -7.84 21.61
CA LEU A 18 -2.42 -7.75 20.95
C LEU A 18 -1.64 -6.47 21.28
N ALA A 19 -2.29 -5.48 21.91
CA ALA A 19 -1.63 -4.28 22.40
C ALA A 19 -0.90 -4.51 23.74
N THR A 20 -1.23 -5.59 24.46
CA THR A 20 -0.71 -5.88 25.80
C THR A 20 0.14 -7.15 25.89
N SER A 21 0.20 -7.96 24.83
CA SER A 21 0.98 -9.21 24.82
C SER A 21 2.30 -9.05 24.05
N SER A 22 3.37 -9.63 24.60
CA SER A 22 4.70 -9.57 23.98
C SER A 22 4.68 -10.28 22.62
N PRO A 23 5.39 -9.79 21.57
CA PRO A 23 5.43 -10.46 20.28
C PRO A 23 5.91 -11.90 20.38
N SER A 24 6.74 -12.22 21.36
CA SER A 24 7.21 -13.58 21.64
C SER A 24 6.05 -14.50 22.01
N GLU A 25 5.11 -14.05 22.85
CA GLU A 25 3.94 -14.82 23.27
C GLU A 25 2.94 -15.03 22.12
N VAL A 26 2.67 -13.95 21.36
CA VAL A 26 1.80 -14.00 20.17
C VAL A 26 2.39 -14.95 19.12
N THR A 27 3.70 -14.89 18.91
CA THR A 27 4.44 -15.75 17.98
C THR A 27 4.38 -17.21 18.39
N LEU A 28 4.66 -17.53 19.66
CA LEU A 28 4.64 -18.92 20.15
C LEU A 28 3.24 -19.54 20.05
N SER A 29 2.20 -18.82 20.49
CA SER A 29 0.81 -19.27 20.41
C SER A 29 0.37 -19.49 18.95
N THR A 30 0.69 -18.54 18.07
CA THR A 30 0.31 -18.59 16.66
C THR A 30 1.06 -19.67 15.90
N SER A 31 2.37 -19.83 16.14
CA SER A 31 3.19 -20.87 15.52
C SER A 31 2.70 -22.28 15.87
N LYS A 32 2.39 -22.53 17.16
CA LYS A 32 1.84 -23.82 17.60
C LYS A 32 0.57 -24.19 16.86
N LYS A 33 -0.36 -23.24 16.68
CA LYS A 33 -1.61 -23.45 15.93
C LYS A 33 -1.38 -23.72 14.44
N LEU A 34 -0.37 -23.09 13.87
CA LEU A 34 -0.10 -23.13 12.44
C LEU A 34 0.62 -24.41 11.99
N GLY A 35 1.40 -25.03 12.88
CA GLY A 35 2.29 -26.15 12.54
C GLY A 35 3.49 -25.72 11.68
N PRO A 36 4.54 -26.56 11.59
CA PRO A 36 5.76 -26.23 10.86
C PRO A 36 5.51 -26.14 9.34
N HIS A 37 6.30 -25.31 8.66
CA HIS A 37 6.26 -25.21 7.21
C HIS A 37 6.96 -26.42 6.56
N LYS A 38 6.22 -27.22 5.77
CA LYS A 38 6.68 -28.51 5.23
C LYS A 38 7.95 -28.42 4.37
N LYS A 39 8.11 -27.35 3.58
CA LYS A 39 9.22 -27.20 2.61
C LYS A 39 10.43 -26.43 3.16
N TYR A 40 10.22 -25.63 4.21
CA TYR A 40 11.23 -24.71 4.75
C TYR A 40 11.02 -24.61 6.27
N PRO A 41 11.55 -25.57 7.07
CA PRO A 41 11.43 -25.50 8.51
C PRO A 41 12.21 -24.28 9.00
N GLN A 42 11.52 -23.30 9.55
CA GLN A 42 12.13 -22.09 10.12
C GLN A 42 11.61 -21.87 11.53
N LYS A 43 12.50 -21.38 12.40
CA LYS A 43 12.14 -20.96 13.75
C LYS A 43 11.38 -19.63 13.66
N PRO A 44 10.18 -19.51 14.23
CA PRO A 44 9.43 -18.25 14.26
C PRO A 44 10.25 -17.08 14.83
N GLU A 45 11.15 -17.36 15.78
CA GLU A 45 12.05 -16.39 16.39
C GLU A 45 13.02 -15.77 15.38
N SER A 46 13.44 -16.53 14.36
CA SER A 46 14.28 -16.01 13.27
C SER A 46 13.55 -14.97 12.44
N VAL A 47 12.25 -15.18 12.18
CA VAL A 47 11.40 -14.19 11.48
C VAL A 47 11.29 -12.91 12.32
N LEU A 48 11.11 -13.05 13.63
CA LEU A 48 11.04 -11.89 14.54
C LEU A 48 12.34 -11.08 14.54
N LYS A 49 13.49 -11.75 14.73
CA LYS A 49 14.80 -11.11 14.75
C LYS A 49 15.09 -10.40 13.43
N PHE A 50 14.75 -11.04 12.32
CA PHE A 50 14.88 -10.46 10.98
C PHE A 50 13.99 -9.22 10.81
N LEU A 51 12.73 -9.25 11.21
CA LEU A 51 11.87 -8.06 11.11
C LEU A 51 12.39 -6.91 11.99
N LYS A 52 12.88 -7.21 13.20
CA LYS A 52 13.49 -6.20 14.09
C LYS A 52 14.72 -5.54 13.46
N SER A 53 15.55 -6.29 12.71
CA SER A 53 16.72 -5.71 12.03
C SER A 53 16.35 -4.73 10.92
N TYR A 54 15.09 -4.72 10.45
CA TYR A 54 14.55 -3.76 9.48
C TYR A 54 13.65 -2.68 10.13
N GLY A 55 13.79 -2.46 11.44
CA GLY A 55 13.09 -1.38 12.15
C GLY A 55 11.65 -1.71 12.55
N PHE A 56 11.22 -2.98 12.50
CA PHE A 56 9.90 -3.36 13.01
C PHE A 56 9.94 -3.42 14.54
N ASN A 57 9.10 -2.61 15.19
CA ASN A 57 8.86 -2.72 16.62
C ASN A 57 7.85 -3.85 16.94
N ASP A 58 7.73 -4.14 18.21
CA ASP A 58 6.87 -5.18 18.75
C ASP A 58 5.40 -5.03 18.32
N THR A 59 4.90 -3.79 18.27
CA THR A 59 3.53 -3.48 17.85
C THR A 59 3.30 -3.73 16.36
N HIS A 60 4.29 -3.42 15.51
CA HIS A 60 4.27 -3.70 14.08
C HIS A 60 4.19 -5.22 13.85
N ILE A 61 5.08 -5.96 14.51
CA ILE A 61 5.16 -7.42 14.41
C ILE A 61 3.85 -8.08 14.86
N ALA A 62 3.34 -7.73 16.06
CA ALA A 62 2.11 -8.30 16.59
C ALA A 62 0.92 -8.06 15.65
N ARG A 63 0.81 -6.85 15.08
CA ARG A 63 -0.24 -6.49 14.13
C ARG A 63 -0.12 -7.26 12.80
N MET A 64 1.10 -7.45 12.32
CA MET A 64 1.34 -8.20 11.09
C MET A 64 0.99 -9.68 11.26
N ILE A 65 1.41 -10.32 12.37
CA ILE A 65 1.08 -11.72 12.68
C ILE A 65 -0.43 -11.91 12.82
N ALA A 66 -1.11 -11.00 13.51
CA ALA A 66 -2.56 -11.07 13.69
C ALA A 66 -3.34 -11.02 12.37
N ARG A 67 -2.85 -10.24 11.41
CA ARG A 67 -3.49 -10.10 10.10
C ARG A 67 -3.10 -11.21 9.14
N GLN A 68 -1.85 -11.65 9.20
CA GLN A 68 -1.31 -12.67 8.32
C GLN A 68 -0.39 -13.62 9.11
N PRO A 69 -0.97 -14.59 9.84
CA PRO A 69 -0.20 -15.55 10.64
C PRO A 69 0.84 -16.33 9.82
N GLN A 70 0.58 -16.53 8.52
CA GLN A 70 1.46 -17.25 7.60
C GLN A 70 2.82 -16.59 7.42
N VAL A 71 3.00 -15.31 7.82
CA VAL A 71 4.32 -14.64 7.79
C VAL A 71 5.37 -15.40 8.61
N LEU A 72 4.95 -16.07 9.69
CA LEU A 72 5.83 -16.87 10.55
C LEU A 72 6.35 -18.15 9.88
N LYS A 73 5.77 -18.55 8.75
CA LYS A 73 6.18 -19.71 7.96
C LYS A 73 7.05 -19.35 6.76
N LEU A 74 7.17 -18.06 6.44
CA LEU A 74 7.92 -17.63 5.27
C LEU A 74 9.42 -17.78 5.56
N GLY A 75 10.14 -18.33 4.58
CA GLY A 75 11.58 -18.48 4.72
C GLY A 75 12.27 -17.11 4.73
N VAL A 76 13.05 -16.82 5.78
CA VAL A 76 13.75 -15.54 5.92
C VAL A 76 14.62 -15.27 4.70
N ASP A 77 15.61 -16.11 4.42
CA ASP A 77 16.58 -15.85 3.35
C ASP A 77 16.01 -15.99 1.94
N LYS A 78 15.05 -16.91 1.76
CA LYS A 78 14.52 -17.25 0.42
C LYS A 78 13.32 -16.42 0.01
N ILE A 79 12.57 -15.85 0.96
CA ILE A 79 11.28 -15.20 0.69
C ILE A 79 11.22 -13.81 1.29
N LEU A 80 11.43 -13.67 2.61
CA LEU A 80 11.23 -12.38 3.28
C LEU A 80 12.33 -11.38 2.90
N LYS A 81 13.59 -11.81 2.96
CA LYS A 81 14.76 -10.97 2.67
C LYS A 81 14.73 -10.37 1.27
N PRO A 82 14.56 -11.14 0.17
CA PRO A 82 14.49 -10.56 -1.17
C PRO A 82 13.32 -9.57 -1.34
N LYS A 83 12.17 -9.81 -0.68
CA LYS A 83 11.01 -8.91 -0.77
C LYS A 83 11.22 -7.62 -0.01
N ILE A 84 11.83 -7.67 1.18
CA ILE A 84 12.11 -6.46 1.95
C ILE A 84 13.22 -5.66 1.27
N GLU A 85 14.28 -6.31 0.80
CA GLU A 85 15.37 -5.65 0.06
C GLU A 85 14.83 -4.95 -1.19
N PHE A 86 13.95 -5.59 -1.95
CA PHE A 86 13.27 -4.95 -3.09
C PHE A 86 12.52 -3.67 -2.71
N LEU A 87 11.78 -3.67 -1.59
CA LEU A 87 11.03 -2.49 -1.15
C LEU A 87 11.99 -1.36 -0.72
N VAL A 88 13.08 -1.71 -0.02
CA VAL A 88 14.14 -0.79 0.41
C VAL A 88 14.84 -0.16 -0.79
N GLU A 89 15.23 -0.96 -1.78
CA GLU A 89 15.86 -0.49 -3.04
C GLU A 89 14.95 0.48 -3.80
N ASN A 90 13.63 0.28 -3.73
CA ASN A 90 12.63 1.15 -4.35
C ASN A 90 12.16 2.32 -3.44
N GLY A 91 12.93 2.66 -2.42
CA GLY A 91 12.74 3.86 -1.60
C GLY A 91 11.75 3.73 -0.44
N ILE A 92 11.24 2.53 -0.17
CA ILE A 92 10.37 2.24 0.99
C ILE A 92 11.28 1.89 2.17
N VAL A 93 11.77 2.94 2.83
CA VAL A 93 12.76 2.86 3.92
C VAL A 93 12.24 3.49 5.21
N GLY A 94 12.94 3.23 6.32
CA GLY A 94 12.57 3.75 7.64
C GLY A 94 11.15 3.35 8.03
N ASP A 95 10.39 4.29 8.58
CA ASP A 95 9.02 4.05 9.08
C ASP A 95 8.03 3.62 7.99
N HIS A 96 8.28 3.95 6.72
CA HIS A 96 7.39 3.53 5.63
C HIS A 96 7.33 2.02 5.48
N LEU A 97 8.42 1.30 5.74
CA LEU A 97 8.48 -0.15 5.55
C LEU A 97 7.59 -0.90 6.58
N PRO A 98 7.76 -0.70 7.91
CA PRO A 98 6.85 -1.29 8.89
C PRO A 98 5.41 -0.80 8.73
N GLN A 99 5.22 0.48 8.37
CA GLN A 99 3.89 1.04 8.15
C GLN A 99 3.18 0.36 6.98
N LEU A 100 3.87 0.17 5.86
CA LEU A 100 3.34 -0.52 4.69
C LEU A 100 2.98 -1.96 5.01
N LEU A 101 3.87 -2.73 5.63
CA LEU A 101 3.65 -4.17 5.81
C LEU A 101 2.75 -4.53 6.99
N SER A 102 2.71 -3.71 8.05
CA SER A 102 2.00 -4.04 9.28
C SER A 102 0.67 -3.29 9.44
N THR A 103 0.65 -2.00 9.08
CA THR A 103 -0.46 -1.11 9.46
C THR A 103 -1.45 -0.88 8.34
N ASN A 104 -0.99 -0.88 7.09
CA ASN A 104 -1.86 -0.57 5.97
C ASN A 104 -2.78 -1.77 5.67
N PRO A 105 -4.13 -1.63 5.79
CA PRO A 105 -5.06 -2.70 5.46
C PRO A 105 -4.97 -3.10 3.98
N ARG A 106 -4.52 -2.17 3.13
CA ARG A 106 -4.43 -2.31 1.67
C ARG A 106 -3.12 -2.88 1.15
N SER A 107 -2.37 -3.60 1.98
CA SER A 107 -1.05 -4.15 1.60
C SER A 107 -0.77 -5.53 2.21
N SER A 108 -1.70 -6.15 2.93
CA SER A 108 -1.47 -7.47 3.58
C SER A 108 -1.21 -8.63 2.61
N TRP A 109 -1.26 -8.41 1.32
CA TRP A 109 -0.97 -9.42 0.30
C TRP A 109 0.37 -9.18 -0.41
N ILE A 110 1.06 -8.06 -0.14
CA ILE A 110 2.34 -7.71 -0.77
C ILE A 110 3.36 -8.83 -0.59
N LEU A 111 3.42 -9.43 0.60
CA LEU A 111 4.35 -10.54 0.88
C LEU A 111 4.01 -11.83 0.11
N GLY A 112 2.79 -11.97 -0.41
CA GLY A 112 2.35 -13.12 -1.21
C GLY A 112 2.55 -12.98 -2.72
N ILE A 113 2.98 -11.82 -3.22
CA ILE A 113 3.13 -11.54 -4.66
C ILE A 113 4.61 -11.48 -5.05
N ASP A 114 4.93 -11.85 -6.27
CA ASP A 114 6.24 -11.60 -6.87
C ASP A 114 6.42 -10.12 -7.22
N LEU A 115 6.98 -9.36 -6.27
CA LEU A 115 7.16 -7.91 -6.42
C LEU A 115 8.09 -7.55 -7.57
N LYS A 116 9.15 -8.34 -7.78
CA LYS A 116 10.14 -8.06 -8.81
C LYS A 116 9.51 -8.12 -10.20
N ASN A 117 8.69 -9.13 -10.46
CA ASN A 117 8.07 -9.30 -11.77
C ASN A 117 6.81 -8.44 -11.98
N VAL A 118 6.09 -8.07 -10.92
CA VAL A 118 4.82 -7.33 -11.02
C VAL A 118 4.99 -5.82 -10.85
N MET A 119 5.85 -5.40 -9.92
CA MET A 119 5.96 -4.01 -9.50
C MET A 119 7.12 -3.29 -10.20
N GLN A 120 8.27 -3.96 -10.39
CA GLN A 120 9.46 -3.33 -10.99
C GLN A 120 9.20 -2.72 -12.37
N PRO A 121 8.52 -3.41 -13.32
CA PRO A 121 8.32 -2.84 -14.65
C PRO A 121 7.53 -1.52 -14.62
N ASN A 122 6.56 -1.40 -13.71
CA ASN A 122 5.80 -0.15 -13.54
C ASN A 122 6.64 0.95 -12.87
N ILE A 123 7.51 0.60 -11.93
CA ILE A 123 8.42 1.58 -11.31
C ILE A 123 9.41 2.12 -12.34
N ASP A 124 10.03 1.23 -13.13
CA ASP A 124 10.97 1.60 -14.19
C ASP A 124 10.29 2.52 -15.21
N LEU A 125 9.07 2.16 -15.59
CA LEU A 125 8.28 2.91 -16.56
C LEU A 125 7.92 4.30 -16.03
N LEU A 126 7.45 4.42 -14.78
CA LEU A 126 7.18 5.72 -14.16
C LEU A 126 8.46 6.56 -14.01
N THR A 127 9.58 5.93 -13.67
CA THR A 127 10.87 6.63 -13.53
C THR A 127 11.38 7.12 -14.88
N LYS A 128 11.24 6.31 -15.94
CA LYS A 128 11.56 6.71 -17.33
C LYS A 128 10.71 7.88 -17.80
N GLU A 129 9.46 7.95 -17.34
CA GLU A 129 8.54 9.07 -17.58
C GLU A 129 8.82 10.29 -16.70
N GLY A 130 9.92 10.28 -15.94
CA GLY A 130 10.37 11.40 -15.12
C GLY A 130 9.65 11.54 -13.78
N VAL A 131 8.86 10.55 -13.35
CA VAL A 131 8.20 10.56 -12.04
C VAL A 131 9.25 10.34 -10.94
N PRO A 132 9.44 11.30 -10.02
CA PRO A 132 10.37 11.14 -8.91
C PRO A 132 10.00 9.95 -8.01
N ILE A 133 10.99 9.18 -7.57
CA ILE A 133 10.80 8.00 -6.72
C ILE A 133 9.95 8.29 -5.46
N LYS A 134 10.11 9.48 -4.86
CA LYS A 134 9.31 9.92 -3.70
C LYS A 134 7.80 9.92 -3.96
N PHE A 135 7.36 10.19 -5.20
CA PHE A 135 5.94 10.15 -5.56
C PHE A 135 5.46 8.73 -5.84
N ILE A 136 6.34 7.86 -6.37
CA ILE A 136 6.06 6.42 -6.51
C ILE A 136 5.91 5.79 -5.12
N VAL A 137 6.77 6.14 -4.16
CA VAL A 137 6.64 5.74 -2.75
C VAL A 137 5.31 6.23 -2.18
N LYS A 138 4.96 7.51 -2.37
CA LYS A 138 3.67 8.05 -1.91
C LYS A 138 2.46 7.32 -2.53
N LEU A 139 2.51 7.02 -3.83
CA LEU A 139 1.48 6.25 -4.53
C LEU A 139 1.39 4.83 -3.97
N THR A 140 2.53 4.18 -3.73
CA THR A 140 2.61 2.84 -3.14
C THR A 140 2.01 2.85 -1.73
N MET A 141 2.35 3.82 -0.89
CA MET A 141 1.83 3.90 0.48
C MET A 141 0.31 4.13 0.51
N GLY A 142 -0.22 4.99 -0.37
CA GLY A 142 -1.65 5.27 -0.44
C GLY A 142 -2.46 4.17 -1.13
N GLN A 143 -1.92 3.63 -2.22
CA GLN A 143 -2.60 2.74 -3.15
C GLN A 143 -1.61 1.73 -3.77
N PRO A 144 -1.18 0.69 -3.02
CA PRO A 144 -0.22 -0.30 -3.55
C PRO A 144 -0.68 -0.96 -4.87
N ARG A 145 -1.99 -1.14 -5.06
CA ARG A 145 -2.53 -1.72 -6.31
C ARG A 145 -2.25 -0.89 -7.56
N ALA A 146 -2.06 0.42 -7.44
CA ALA A 146 -1.85 1.29 -8.59
C ALA A 146 -0.49 1.04 -9.27
N VAL A 147 0.55 0.70 -8.50
CA VAL A 147 1.89 0.37 -9.00
C VAL A 147 2.04 -1.10 -9.41
N MET A 148 0.96 -1.88 -9.33
CA MET A 148 0.94 -3.32 -9.64
C MET A 148 -0.10 -3.64 -10.73
N VAL A 149 -0.58 -2.65 -11.48
CA VAL A 149 -1.44 -2.89 -12.65
C VAL A 149 -0.64 -3.56 -13.76
N LYS A 150 -1.31 -4.23 -14.71
CA LYS A 150 -0.64 -4.75 -15.90
C LYS A 150 0.09 -3.61 -16.62
N VAL A 151 1.31 -3.87 -17.08
CA VAL A 151 2.19 -2.87 -17.71
C VAL A 151 1.50 -2.17 -18.89
N ASP A 152 0.78 -2.91 -19.73
CA ASP A 152 0.02 -2.36 -20.86
C ASP A 152 -1.01 -1.30 -20.41
N LYS A 153 -1.73 -1.59 -19.33
CA LYS A 153 -2.71 -0.65 -18.75
C LYS A 153 -2.04 0.55 -18.09
N MET A 154 -0.82 0.38 -17.56
CA MET A 154 -0.04 1.49 -17.02
C MET A 154 0.39 2.44 -18.16
N MET A 155 0.85 1.88 -19.28
CA MET A 155 1.21 2.64 -20.49
C MET A 155 0.02 3.44 -21.03
N GLU A 156 -1.12 2.79 -21.24
CA GLU A 156 -2.36 3.45 -21.69
C GLU A 156 -2.76 4.61 -20.75
N ALA A 157 -2.62 4.41 -19.44
CA ALA A 157 -2.95 5.43 -18.45
C ALA A 157 -1.98 6.63 -18.50
N ILE A 158 -0.70 6.40 -18.77
CA ILE A 158 0.30 7.47 -18.95
C ILE A 158 0.03 8.24 -20.23
N GLU A 159 -0.20 7.56 -21.35
CA GLU A 159 -0.55 8.22 -22.61
C GLU A 159 -1.81 9.07 -22.48
N THR A 160 -2.83 8.54 -21.79
CA THR A 160 -4.06 9.28 -21.51
C THR A 160 -3.77 10.51 -20.66
N ALA A 161 -2.93 10.40 -19.63
CA ALA A 161 -2.56 11.54 -18.80
C ALA A 161 -1.81 12.62 -19.60
N LYS A 162 -0.87 12.22 -20.47
CA LYS A 162 -0.16 13.13 -21.37
C LYS A 162 -1.09 13.84 -22.34
N LYS A 163 -2.05 13.13 -22.96
CA LYS A 163 -3.08 13.71 -23.84
C LYS A 163 -3.93 14.76 -23.12
N LEU A 164 -4.11 14.62 -21.80
CA LEU A 164 -4.83 15.57 -20.94
C LEU A 164 -3.96 16.72 -20.42
N GLY A 165 -2.70 16.84 -20.88
CA GLY A 165 -1.77 17.88 -20.43
C GLY A 165 -1.25 17.70 -19.01
N LEU A 166 -1.39 16.49 -18.42
CA LEU A 166 -0.85 16.19 -17.10
C LEU A 166 0.60 15.74 -17.23
N GLU A 167 1.54 16.63 -16.90
CA GLU A 167 2.95 16.28 -16.83
C GLU A 167 3.20 15.24 -15.70
N PRO A 168 3.77 14.06 -16.01
CA PRO A 168 3.97 12.96 -15.04
C PRO A 168 4.80 13.37 -13.81
N ALA A 169 5.66 14.38 -13.95
CA ALA A 169 6.52 14.92 -12.90
C ALA A 169 5.76 15.68 -11.79
N THR A 170 4.47 15.98 -11.95
CA THR A 170 3.69 16.66 -10.91
C THR A 170 3.02 15.69 -9.93
N PRO A 171 2.99 15.99 -8.60
CA PRO A 171 2.32 15.17 -7.57
C PRO A 171 0.84 14.84 -7.84
N ARG A 172 0.23 15.50 -8.84
CA ARG A 172 -1.16 15.39 -9.28
C ARG A 172 -1.42 14.08 -10.06
N PHE A 173 -0.40 13.48 -10.68
CA PHE A 173 -0.51 12.21 -11.43
C PHE A 173 -1.05 11.04 -10.57
N VAL A 174 -0.74 11.04 -9.27
CA VAL A 174 -1.11 9.99 -8.29
C VAL A 174 -2.62 9.93 -7.98
N GLN A 175 -3.41 10.94 -8.37
CA GLN A 175 -4.84 11.06 -8.04
C GLN A 175 -5.80 10.82 -9.22
N GLY A 176 -5.34 10.24 -10.34
CA GLY A 176 -6.05 10.18 -11.63
C GLY A 176 -7.53 9.78 -11.62
N LYS A 177 -7.99 8.93 -10.68
CA LYS A 177 -9.42 8.58 -10.55
C LYS A 177 -10.31 9.73 -10.02
N LYS A 178 -9.80 10.55 -9.09
CA LYS A 178 -10.52 11.73 -8.57
C LYS A 178 -10.50 12.88 -9.58
N ILE A 179 -9.41 12.99 -10.33
CA ILE A 179 -9.24 14.02 -11.35
C ILE A 179 -10.24 13.84 -12.48
N ARG A 180 -10.47 12.60 -12.97
CA ARG A 180 -11.47 12.35 -14.00
C ARG A 180 -12.88 12.74 -13.56
N ALA A 181 -13.29 12.31 -12.37
CA ALA A 181 -14.62 12.65 -11.82
C ALA A 181 -14.79 14.17 -11.59
N ALA A 182 -13.74 14.85 -11.10
CA ALA A 182 -13.75 16.30 -10.93
C ALA A 182 -13.75 17.03 -12.28
N MET A 183 -12.98 16.56 -13.25
CA MET A 183 -12.92 17.14 -14.59
C MET A 183 -14.25 16.96 -15.32
N ASP A 184 -14.86 15.78 -15.28
CA ASP A 184 -16.20 15.55 -15.82
C ASP A 184 -17.23 16.48 -15.16
N PHE A 185 -17.15 16.67 -13.84
CA PHE A 185 -18.04 17.59 -13.12
C PHE A 185 -17.85 19.05 -13.57
N TYR A 186 -16.61 19.55 -13.64
CA TYR A 186 -16.39 20.96 -14.00
C TYR A 186 -16.67 21.26 -15.48
N LEU A 187 -16.31 20.35 -16.39
CA LEU A 187 -16.50 20.55 -17.83
C LEU A 187 -17.96 20.32 -18.24
N ASN A 188 -18.60 19.25 -17.75
CA ASN A 188 -19.92 18.85 -18.22
C ASN A 188 -21.06 19.33 -17.33
N THR A 189 -20.85 19.45 -16.00
CA THR A 189 -21.91 19.89 -15.07
C THR A 189 -21.86 21.39 -14.80
N MET A 190 -20.66 21.95 -14.59
CA MET A 190 -20.49 23.40 -14.35
C MET A 190 -20.22 24.20 -15.63
N ASN A 191 -20.11 23.53 -16.78
CA ASN A 191 -19.87 24.10 -18.10
C ASN A 191 -18.65 25.07 -18.15
N LEU A 192 -17.61 24.77 -17.36
CA LEU A 192 -16.40 25.56 -17.31
C LEU A 192 -15.48 25.19 -18.48
N LYS A 193 -14.78 26.19 -18.99
CA LYS A 193 -13.78 25.96 -20.03
C LYS A 193 -12.56 25.22 -19.48
N PRO A 194 -11.95 24.29 -20.23
CA PRO A 194 -10.77 23.55 -19.79
C PRO A 194 -9.63 24.46 -19.31
N GLU A 195 -9.41 25.60 -19.98
CA GLU A 195 -8.36 26.56 -19.66
C GLU A 195 -8.56 27.15 -18.25
N THR A 196 -9.81 27.39 -17.85
CA THR A 196 -10.17 27.91 -16.53
C THR A 196 -9.88 26.88 -15.44
N VAL A 197 -10.18 25.61 -15.66
CA VAL A 197 -9.92 24.53 -14.69
C VAL A 197 -8.42 24.28 -14.51
N ILE A 198 -7.67 24.39 -15.60
CA ILE A 198 -6.20 24.25 -15.61
C ILE A 198 -5.53 25.43 -14.87
N SER A 199 -6.06 26.65 -15.04
CA SER A 199 -5.53 27.85 -14.36
C SER A 199 -5.70 27.82 -12.83
N TYR A 200 -6.59 26.99 -12.31
CA TYR A 200 -6.84 26.83 -10.87
C TYR A 200 -6.82 25.36 -10.42
N PRO A 201 -5.63 24.73 -10.34
CA PRO A 201 -5.51 23.30 -10.12
C PRO A 201 -5.97 22.80 -8.75
N ALA A 202 -6.22 23.71 -7.79
CA ALA A 202 -6.78 23.39 -6.49
C ALA A 202 -8.18 22.76 -6.61
N PHE A 203 -8.93 23.08 -7.66
CA PHE A 203 -10.27 22.55 -7.93
C PHE A 203 -10.31 21.02 -8.06
N LEU A 204 -9.22 20.42 -8.54
CA LEU A 204 -9.08 18.97 -8.72
C LEU A 204 -8.76 18.22 -7.42
N THR A 205 -8.56 18.94 -6.31
CA THR A 205 -8.26 18.34 -5.00
C THR A 205 -9.48 18.16 -4.11
N TYR A 206 -10.61 18.81 -4.45
CA TYR A 206 -11.86 18.70 -3.72
C TYR A 206 -12.61 17.41 -4.08
N GLY A 207 -13.24 16.78 -3.09
CA GLY A 207 -14.11 15.63 -3.32
C GLY A 207 -15.40 16.06 -3.99
N VAL A 208 -15.66 15.55 -5.20
CA VAL A 208 -16.87 15.86 -5.99
C VAL A 208 -18.14 15.60 -5.18
N ASP A 209 -18.21 14.42 -4.55
CA ASP A 209 -19.39 14.00 -3.79
C ASP A 209 -19.50 14.62 -2.39
N THR A 210 -18.42 15.23 -1.87
CA THR A 210 -18.40 15.76 -0.49
C THR A 210 -18.44 17.27 -0.40
N ARG A 211 -18.07 18.02 -1.46
CA ARG A 211 -17.98 19.49 -1.42
C ARG A 211 -18.42 20.23 -2.68
N LEU A 212 -18.51 19.58 -3.84
CA LEU A 212 -18.73 20.28 -5.12
C LEU A 212 -20.18 20.23 -5.61
N ARG A 213 -20.97 19.22 -5.24
CA ARG A 213 -22.41 19.25 -5.48
C ARG A 213 -23.09 20.18 -4.46
N PRO A 214 -23.91 21.15 -4.88
CA PRO A 214 -24.83 21.83 -3.98
C PRO A 214 -25.76 20.79 -3.34
N ARG A 215 -26.08 20.96 -2.06
CA ARG A 215 -27.10 20.15 -1.37
C ARG A 215 -28.50 20.55 -1.81
#